data_AF-A0A8T3T7I3-F1
#
_entry.id   AF-A0A8T3T7I3-F1
#
_cell.length_a   1.000
_cell.length_b   1.000
_cell.length_c   1.000
_cell.angle_alpha   90.00
_cell.angle_beta   90.00
_cell.angle_gamma   90.00
#
_symmetry.space_group_name_H-M   'P 1'
#
loop_
_entity.id
_entity.type
_entity.pdbx_description
1 polymer ?
#
loop_
_entity_poly.entity_id
_entity_poly.type
_entity_poly.pdbx_seq_one_letter_code
_entity_poly.pdbx_strand_id
1 'polypeptide(L)'
;MAQALTHGDGQDVLEAYKRAWERRDPDLAVELFSAEIEYRDDPFEEPMRGSNAVREYWNEAAATQVHVEFDAERIWVSGRTVLASWHAAYTRRSNAERVRLRGFMTLELDDAGKISRFREWWHRRVVGTDETFHPEGEG
;
A
#
# COMPACT_ATOMS: atom_id res chain seq x y z
N MET A 1 -23.51 16.91 -8.11
CA MET A 1 -22.47 16.24 -8.90
C MET A 1 -21.21 16.31 -8.07
N ALA A 2 -20.67 15.17 -7.62
CA ALA A 2 -19.39 15.18 -6.94
C ALA A 2 -18.30 15.66 -7.92
N GLN A 3 -17.36 16.47 -7.43
CA GLN A 3 -16.28 17.01 -8.25
C GLN A 3 -15.38 15.86 -8.72
N ALA A 4 -14.95 15.91 -9.99
CA ALA A 4 -13.95 14.98 -10.49
C ALA A 4 -12.62 15.21 -9.77
N LEU A 5 -11.90 14.14 -9.48
CA LEU A 5 -10.56 14.23 -8.89
C LEU A 5 -9.61 14.92 -9.87
N THR A 6 -8.68 15.68 -9.32
CA THR A 6 -7.56 16.28 -10.02
C THR A 6 -6.31 15.40 -9.92
N HIS A 7 -5.30 15.68 -10.74
CA HIS A 7 -4.01 15.01 -10.61
C HIS A 7 -3.36 15.25 -9.23
N GLY A 8 -3.54 16.45 -8.66
CA GLY A 8 -3.04 16.78 -7.32
C GLY A 8 -3.68 15.90 -6.24
N ASP A 9 -4.99 15.68 -6.30
CA ASP A 9 -5.68 14.77 -5.37
C ASP A 9 -5.11 13.33 -5.47
N GLY A 10 -4.76 12.90 -6.68
CA GLY A 10 -4.10 11.61 -6.90
C GLY A 10 -2.70 11.53 -6.29
N GLN A 11 -1.92 12.62 -6.36
CA GLN A 11 -0.62 12.73 -5.72
C GLN A 11 -0.73 12.68 -4.20
N ASP A 12 -1.66 13.45 -3.62
CA ASP A 12 -1.87 13.54 -2.17
C ASP A 12 -2.24 12.17 -1.57
N VAL A 13 -3.13 11.42 -2.23
CA VAL A 13 -3.53 10.07 -1.78
C VAL A 13 -2.36 9.11 -1.82
N LEU A 14 -1.54 9.13 -2.87
CA LEU A 14 -0.39 8.24 -2.99
C LEU A 14 0.76 8.63 -2.07
N GLU A 15 0.92 9.92 -1.76
CA GLU A 15 1.86 10.39 -0.75
C GLU A 15 1.43 9.95 0.65
N ALA A 16 0.13 10.03 0.97
CA ALA A 16 -0.39 9.52 2.22
C ALA A 16 -0.24 7.99 2.33
N TYR A 17 -0.48 7.24 1.26
CA TYR A 17 -0.23 5.79 1.19
C TYR A 17 1.26 5.46 1.38
N LYS A 18 2.15 6.16 0.67
CA LYS A 18 3.62 6.06 0.83
C LYS A 18 4.01 6.27 2.28
N ARG A 19 3.54 7.35 2.89
CA ARG A 19 3.84 7.72 4.28
C ARG A 19 3.39 6.63 5.26
N ALA A 20 2.20 6.07 5.10
CA ALA A 20 1.70 5.00 5.96
C ALA A 20 2.58 3.75 5.89
N TRP A 21 2.97 3.34 4.66
CA TRP A 21 3.76 2.13 4.47
C TRP A 21 5.22 2.29 4.88
N GLU A 22 5.88 3.37 4.48
CA GLU A 22 7.30 3.63 4.82
C GLU A 22 7.50 3.80 6.32
N ARG A 23 6.52 4.42 7.01
CA ARG A 23 6.53 4.53 8.47
C ARG A 23 6.08 3.27 9.19
N ARG A 24 5.49 2.31 8.46
CA ARG A 24 4.89 1.09 9.01
C ARG A 24 3.88 1.43 10.09
N ASP A 25 2.99 2.36 9.77
CA ASP A 25 2.02 2.92 10.70
C ASP A 25 0.60 2.52 10.25
N PRO A 26 0.01 1.48 10.90
CA PRO A 26 -1.32 1.00 10.56
C PRO A 26 -2.43 2.00 10.83
N ASP A 27 -2.23 2.96 11.75
CA ASP A 27 -3.23 4.00 12.00
C ASP A 27 -3.28 5.00 10.84
N LEU A 28 -2.13 5.44 10.35
CA LEU A 28 -2.06 6.24 9.12
C LEU A 28 -2.64 5.50 7.92
N ALA A 29 -2.42 4.18 7.84
CA ALA A 29 -2.98 3.36 6.78
C ALA A 29 -4.51 3.34 6.82
N VAL A 30 -5.10 3.02 7.98
CA VAL A 30 -6.55 2.91 8.14
C VAL A 30 -7.26 4.24 7.90
N GLU A 31 -6.63 5.37 8.22
CA GLU A 31 -7.17 6.70 7.93
C GLU A 31 -7.40 6.96 6.43
N LEU A 32 -6.70 6.29 5.52
CA LEU A 32 -6.91 6.46 4.07
C LEU A 32 -8.21 5.83 3.58
N PHE A 33 -8.70 4.79 4.25
CA PHE A 33 -9.78 3.94 3.77
C PHE A 33 -11.14 4.34 4.36
N SER A 34 -12.20 4.09 3.58
CA SER A 34 -13.56 4.25 4.07
C SER A 34 -13.92 3.10 5.03
N ALA A 35 -14.99 3.26 5.80
CA ALA A 35 -15.45 2.21 6.73
C ALA A 35 -15.84 0.91 6.01
N GLU A 36 -16.30 1.03 4.76
CA GLU A 36 -16.80 -0.06 3.91
C GLU A 36 -15.81 -0.46 2.80
N ILE A 37 -14.50 -0.22 3.01
CA ILE A 37 -13.44 -0.52 2.05
C ILE A 37 -13.49 -1.97 1.55
N GLU A 38 -13.39 -2.16 0.24
CA GLU A 38 -13.02 -3.42 -0.40
C GLU A 38 -11.54 -3.35 -0.82
N TYR A 39 -10.66 -4.05 -0.11
CA TYR A 39 -9.22 -4.09 -0.40
C TYR A 39 -8.86 -5.44 -1.04
N ARG A 40 -8.22 -5.42 -2.21
CA ARG A 40 -7.77 -6.62 -2.93
C ARG A 40 -6.31 -6.48 -3.39
N ASP A 41 -5.39 -7.12 -2.68
CA ASP A 41 -3.98 -7.24 -3.07
C ASP A 41 -3.71 -8.40 -4.03
N ASP A 42 -4.55 -9.44 -4.04
CA ASP A 42 -4.51 -10.53 -5.01
C ASP A 42 -5.81 -10.56 -5.84
N PRO A 43 -5.75 -10.45 -7.19
CA PRO A 43 -6.94 -10.44 -8.04
C PRO A 43 -7.78 -11.74 -8.01
N PHE A 44 -7.22 -12.85 -7.54
CA PHE A 44 -7.89 -14.15 -7.49
C PHE A 44 -8.53 -14.44 -6.12
N GLU A 45 -8.18 -13.69 -5.08
CA GLU A 45 -8.70 -13.87 -3.73
C GLU A 45 -9.91 -12.95 -3.46
N GLU A 46 -10.70 -13.34 -2.46
CA GLU A 46 -11.79 -12.51 -1.96
C GLU A 46 -11.24 -11.22 -1.32
N PRO A 47 -11.91 -10.07 -1.50
CA PRO A 47 -11.42 -8.81 -0.96
C PRO A 47 -11.57 -8.80 0.57
N MET A 48 -10.59 -8.22 1.24
CA MET A 48 -10.71 -7.80 2.64
C MET A 48 -11.76 -6.69 2.73
N ARG A 49 -12.72 -6.84 3.65
CA ARG A 49 -13.86 -5.93 3.79
C ARG A 49 -13.84 -5.21 5.13
N GLY A 50 -13.94 -3.89 5.06
CA GLY A 50 -14.05 -3.00 6.20
C GLY A 50 -12.73 -2.75 6.94
N SER A 51 -12.74 -1.73 7.80
CA SER A 51 -11.53 -1.19 8.42
C SER A 51 -10.77 -2.19 9.30
N ASN A 52 -11.46 -3.16 9.93
CA ASN A 52 -10.81 -4.14 10.80
C ASN A 52 -9.90 -5.10 10.00
N ALA A 53 -10.41 -5.67 8.90
CA ALA A 53 -9.63 -6.58 8.06
C ALA A 53 -8.42 -5.86 7.44
N VAL A 54 -8.61 -4.62 6.98
CA VAL A 54 -7.53 -3.79 6.45
C VAL A 54 -6.51 -3.47 7.55
N ARG A 55 -6.94 -3.12 8.77
CA ARG A 55 -6.05 -2.88 9.90
C ARG A 55 -5.19 -4.10 10.24
N GLU A 56 -5.77 -5.30 10.24
CA GLU A 56 -5.04 -6.55 10.47
C GLU A 56 -3.96 -6.77 9.42
N TYR A 57 -4.27 -6.56 8.14
CA TYR A 57 -3.29 -6.63 7.04
C TYR A 57 -2.12 -5.65 7.24
N TRP A 58 -2.42 -4.39 7.56
CA TRP A 58 -1.38 -3.37 7.78
C TRP A 58 -0.55 -3.61 9.04
N ASN A 59 -1.16 -4.18 10.10
CA ASN A 59 -0.42 -4.63 11.29
C ASN A 59 0.56 -5.75 10.94
N GLU A 60 0.14 -6.73 10.14
CA GLU A 60 1.03 -7.81 9.69
C GLU A 60 2.18 -7.26 8.84
N ALA A 61 1.89 -6.36 7.90
CA ALA A 61 2.91 -5.69 7.10
C ALA A 61 3.91 -4.92 8.00
N ALA A 62 3.43 -4.15 8.98
CA ALA A 62 4.28 -3.40 9.89
C ALA A 62 5.15 -4.30 10.78
N ALA A 63 4.63 -5.45 11.21
CA ALA A 63 5.37 -6.43 12.01
C ALA A 63 6.45 -7.14 11.20
N THR A 64 6.15 -7.49 9.94
CA THR A 64 7.00 -8.37 9.13
C THR A 64 7.98 -7.63 8.21
N GLN A 65 7.75 -6.34 7.94
CA GLN A 65 8.53 -5.56 6.98
C GLN A 65 9.32 -4.45 7.68
N VAL A 66 10.55 -4.19 7.20
CA VAL A 66 11.42 -3.09 7.66
C VAL A 66 12.09 -2.43 6.45
N HIS A 67 12.70 -1.25 6.63
CA HIS A 67 13.35 -0.49 5.55
C HIS A 67 12.46 -0.37 4.30
N VAL A 68 11.18 -0.03 4.54
CA VAL A 68 10.17 0.06 3.49
C VAL A 68 10.41 1.34 2.69
N GLU A 69 10.38 1.21 1.37
CA GLU A 69 10.46 2.27 0.38
C GLU A 69 9.32 2.07 -0.62
N PHE A 70 8.62 3.14 -1.00
CA PHE A 70 7.55 3.10 -1.99
C PHE A 70 7.56 4.34 -2.87
N ASP A 71 7.43 4.19 -4.19
CA ASP A 71 7.19 5.33 -5.08
C ASP A 71 6.17 5.01 -6.16
N ALA A 72 5.30 5.99 -6.43
CA ALA A 72 4.40 5.98 -7.57
C ALA A 72 5.14 6.59 -8.78
N GLU A 73 5.49 5.76 -9.78
CA GLU A 73 6.21 6.20 -10.98
C GLU A 73 5.34 7.08 -11.89
N ARG A 74 4.06 6.75 -12.00
CA ARG A 74 3.08 7.48 -12.82
C ARG A 74 1.72 7.43 -12.18
N ILE A 75 1.01 8.55 -12.25
CA ILE A 75 -0.30 8.74 -11.64
C ILE A 75 -1.27 9.21 -12.73
N TRP A 76 -2.41 8.52 -12.82
CA TRP A 76 -3.53 8.90 -13.68
C TRP A 76 -4.78 9.06 -12.84
N VAL A 77 -5.68 9.91 -13.32
CA VAL A 77 -6.96 10.14 -12.67
C VAL A 77 -8.06 10.02 -13.71
N SER A 78 -9.06 9.21 -13.41
CA SER A 78 -10.24 8.99 -14.24
C SER A 78 -11.48 9.06 -13.37
N GLY A 79 -12.23 10.16 -13.48
CA GLY A 79 -13.41 10.40 -12.63
C GLY A 79 -13.04 10.47 -11.14
N ARG A 80 -13.42 9.44 -10.38
CA ARG A 80 -13.13 9.28 -8.95
C ARG A 80 -12.08 8.19 -8.65
N THR A 81 -11.39 7.73 -9.69
CA THR A 81 -10.39 6.66 -9.58
C THR A 81 -9.00 7.23 -9.82
N VAL A 82 -8.11 7.01 -8.86
CA VAL A 82 -6.67 7.19 -9.00
C VAL A 82 -6.09 5.87 -9.48
N LEU A 83 -5.21 5.92 -10.47
CA LEU A 83 -4.46 4.77 -10.97
C LEU A 83 -2.98 5.07 -10.89
N ALA A 84 -2.16 4.10 -10.51
CA ALA A 84 -0.73 4.30 -10.47
C ALA A 84 0.07 3.06 -10.84
N SER A 85 1.14 3.27 -11.60
CA SER A 85 2.24 2.30 -11.68
C SER A 85 3.24 2.64 -10.60
N TRP A 86 3.72 1.64 -9.87
CA TRP A 86 4.52 1.86 -8.67
C TRP A 86 5.61 0.81 -8.52
N HIS A 87 6.59 1.13 -7.71
CA HIS A 87 7.55 0.17 -7.19
C HIS A 87 7.74 0.35 -5.69
N ALA A 88 8.03 -0.76 -5.02
CA ALA A 88 8.36 -0.74 -3.61
C ALA A 88 9.52 -1.68 -3.33
N ALA A 89 10.14 -1.48 -2.18
CA ALA A 89 11.10 -2.44 -1.66
C ALA A 89 11.01 -2.46 -0.14
N TYR A 90 11.09 -3.65 0.44
CA TYR A 90 11.15 -3.84 1.88
C TYR A 90 12.12 -4.96 2.23
N THR A 91 12.60 -4.93 3.45
CA THR A 91 13.43 -5.97 4.03
C THR A 91 12.54 -6.83 4.93
N ARG A 92 12.59 -8.14 4.76
CA ARG A 92 11.85 -9.08 5.62
C ARG A 92 12.52 -9.15 6.98
N ARG A 93 11.75 -8.91 8.03
CA ARG A 93 12.25 -8.93 9.42
C ARG A 93 12.80 -10.31 9.82
N SER A 94 12.22 -11.39 9.30
CA SER A 94 12.55 -12.75 9.71
C SER A 94 13.93 -13.26 9.25
N ASN A 95 14.43 -12.78 8.11
CA ASN A 95 15.61 -13.36 7.46
C ASN A 95 16.47 -12.33 6.70
N ALA A 96 16.19 -11.03 6.88
CA ALA A 96 16.86 -9.93 6.20
C ALA A 96 16.78 -9.97 4.66
N GLU A 97 15.92 -10.79 4.05
CA GLU A 97 15.75 -10.79 2.59
C GLU A 97 15.24 -9.43 2.11
N ARG A 98 15.95 -8.81 1.17
CA ARG A 98 15.50 -7.62 0.47
C ARG A 98 14.56 -8.03 -0.66
N VAL A 99 13.31 -7.60 -0.57
CA VAL A 99 12.26 -7.87 -1.55
C VAL A 99 11.97 -6.61 -2.34
N ARG A 100 11.87 -6.72 -3.66
CA ARG A 100 11.34 -5.67 -4.54
C ARG A 100 9.99 -6.06 -5.10
N LEU A 101 9.11 -5.08 -5.22
CA LEU A 101 7.78 -5.18 -5.79
C LEU A 101 7.64 -4.17 -6.92
N ARG A 102 6.96 -4.56 -7.97
CA ARG A 102 6.51 -3.67 -9.04
C ARG A 102 5.08 -4.02 -9.37
N GLY A 103 4.27 -3.00 -9.56
CA GLY A 103 2.85 -3.24 -9.78
C GLY A 103 2.10 -2.05 -10.34
N PHE A 104 0.81 -2.29 -10.44
CA PHE A 104 -0.20 -1.32 -10.78
C PHE A 104 -1.28 -1.37 -9.71
N MET A 105 -1.85 -0.22 -9.37
CA MET A 105 -2.94 -0.12 -8.41
C MET A 105 -4.06 0.80 -8.91
N THR A 106 -5.27 0.55 -8.42
CA THR A 106 -6.43 1.42 -8.61
C THR A 106 -7.07 1.71 -7.26
N LEU A 107 -7.38 2.99 -7.03
CA LEU A 107 -7.99 3.49 -5.81
C LEU A 107 -9.26 4.28 -6.19
N GLU A 108 -10.44 3.74 -5.89
CA GLU A 108 -11.71 4.46 -6.05
C GLU A 108 -12.03 5.22 -4.76
N LEU A 109 -12.16 6.55 -4.86
CA LEU A 109 -12.45 7.40 -3.69
C LEU A 109 -13.94 7.67 -3.57
N ASP A 110 -14.47 7.65 -2.35
CA ASP A 110 -15.81 8.12 -2.02
C ASP A 110 -15.89 9.65 -1.90
N ASP A 111 -17.10 10.20 -1.75
CA ASP A 111 -17.32 11.65 -1.68
C ASP A 111 -16.62 12.35 -0.51
N ALA A 112 -16.15 11.61 0.50
CA ALA A 112 -15.34 12.13 1.61
C ALA A 112 -13.83 12.09 1.33
N GLY A 113 -13.42 11.63 0.14
CA GLY A 113 -12.02 11.49 -0.26
C GLY A 113 -11.35 10.24 0.31
N LYS A 114 -12.12 9.28 0.86
CA LYS A 114 -11.59 8.03 1.40
C LYS A 114 -11.59 6.95 0.32
N ILE A 115 -10.59 6.09 0.33
CA ILE A 115 -10.53 4.96 -0.59
C ILE A 115 -11.61 3.96 -0.18
N SER A 116 -12.55 3.69 -1.09
CA SER A 116 -13.66 2.75 -0.90
C SER A 116 -13.45 1.43 -1.64
N ARG A 117 -12.65 1.43 -2.70
CA ARG A 117 -12.14 0.22 -3.34
C ARG A 117 -10.69 0.37 -3.69
N PHE A 118 -9.91 -0.63 -3.31
CA PHE A 118 -8.49 -0.72 -3.56
C PHE A 118 -8.18 -2.04 -4.24
N ARG A 119 -7.45 -1.99 -5.36
CA ARG A 119 -7.01 -3.18 -6.08
C ARG A 119 -5.57 -3.04 -6.51
N GLU A 120 -4.81 -4.12 -6.41
CA GLU A 120 -3.44 -4.17 -6.90
C GLU A 120 -3.17 -5.38 -7.77
N TRP A 121 -2.19 -5.20 -8.63
CA TRP A 121 -1.57 -6.24 -9.42
C TRP A 121 -0.07 -6.02 -9.35
N TRP A 122 0.63 -6.88 -8.63
CA TRP A 122 2.07 -6.75 -8.45
C TRP A 122 2.78 -8.09 -8.57
N HIS A 123 4.05 -8.00 -8.96
CA HIS A 123 4.99 -9.10 -8.85
C HIS A 123 6.10 -8.71 -7.90
N ARG A 124 6.61 -9.71 -7.17
CA ARG A 124 7.72 -9.54 -6.24
C ARG A 124 8.88 -10.45 -6.57
N ARG A 125 10.08 -10.02 -6.17
CA ARG A 125 11.30 -10.82 -6.25
C ARG A 125 12.22 -10.50 -5.07
N VAL A 126 12.83 -11.54 -4.49
CA VAL A 126 13.97 -11.38 -3.58
C VAL A 126 15.20 -10.98 -4.40
N VAL A 127 15.84 -9.88 -4.04
CA VAL A 127 16.96 -9.29 -4.79
C VAL A 127 18.29 -9.34 -4.04
N GLY A 128 18.29 -9.85 -2.80
CA GLY A 128 19.49 -10.03 -1.98
C GLY A 128 19.14 -10.07 -0.50
N THR A 129 20.15 -9.86 0.32
CA THR A 129 20.03 -9.70 1.77
C THR A 129 20.38 -8.26 2.13
N ASP A 130 19.63 -7.67 3.04
CA ASP A 130 19.92 -6.35 3.59
C ASP A 130 20.96 -6.46 4.70
N GLU A 131 22.21 -6.18 4.36
CA GLU A 131 23.35 -6.27 5.28
C GLU A 131 23.27 -5.25 6.44
N THR A 132 22.39 -4.25 6.35
CA THR A 132 22.19 -3.26 7.41
C THR A 132 21.17 -3.68 8.45
N PHE A 133 20.45 -4.78 8.21
CA PHE A 133 19.42 -5.30 9.10
C PHE A 133 19.82 -6.66 9.67
N HIS A 134 19.80 -6.77 11.00
CA HIS A 134 20.04 -8.03 11.71
C HIS A 134 18.73 -8.56 12.29
N PRO A 135 18.24 -9.73 11.85
CA PRO A 135 17.05 -10.35 12.42
C PRO A 135 17.23 -10.61 13.91
N GLU A 136 16.21 -10.26 14.71
CA GLU A 136 16.20 -10.60 16.12
C GLU A 136 16.11 -12.12 16.28
N GLY A 137 17.20 -12.78 16.71
CA GLY A 137 17.26 -14.23 16.89
C GLY A 137 18.56 -14.92 16.46
N GLU A 138 19.48 -14.21 15.80
CA GLU A 138 20.86 -14.68 15.59
C GLU A 138 21.77 -14.19 16.73
N GLY A 139 21.64 -14.87 17.88
CA GLY A 139 22.51 -14.71 19.06
C GLY A 139 22.76 -16.05 19.73
#